data_AF-A0A066WM15-F1
#
_entry.id   AF-A0A066WM15-F1
#
_cell.length_a   1.000
_cell.length_b   1.000
_cell.length_c   1.000
_cell.angle_alpha   90.00
_cell.angle_beta   90.00
_cell.angle_gamma   90.00
#
_symmetry.space_group_name_H-M   'P 1'
#
loop_
_entity.id
_entity.type
_entity.pdbx_description
1 polymer ?
#
loop_
_entity_poly.entity_id
_entity_poly.type
_entity_poly.pdbx_seq_one_letter_code
_entity_poly.pdbx_strand_id
1 'polypeptide(L)'
;MRLSIIVPTLLVPLAVAAIPTPASAARSQCPSSPADSVAPLRAKIGEDEGASAFSDARALDYSNGPRDASAPGWLDPRIHGGSMLDLVANGMREPINVIISGRSDPYILSDAGLRDYIRSIGFSFECLDLHVGDLQRADLGDGRGWKTEMFEYRQTNMWDPGRWVGSCTESLFGGNHFRVWKQYGPATKTGAWFLAVSKEKDLRHQHTIDKDGYNVGRDLLVANAEAGGKWREYEWRATTEWVEGLLPAGKHGINHHVTQDGRTAVLTVERVVPQQPPHPGPASGSTRFPQGWLSALGRHAHELLHAYAF
;
A
#
# COMPACT_ATOMS: atom_id res chain seq x y z
N MET A 1 -86.02 40.38 -36.99
CA MET A 1 -86.10 40.28 -35.51
C MET A 1 -85.67 38.88 -35.11
N ARG A 2 -84.41 38.70 -34.70
CA ARG A 2 -83.89 37.42 -34.21
C ARG A 2 -83.73 37.54 -32.70
N LEU A 3 -84.47 36.69 -31.99
CA LEU A 3 -84.60 36.65 -30.54
C LEU A 3 -83.44 35.83 -29.98
N SER A 4 -82.50 36.48 -29.29
CA SER A 4 -81.35 35.84 -28.65
C SER A 4 -81.77 35.19 -27.33
N ILE A 5 -81.42 33.91 -27.20
CA ILE A 5 -81.57 33.10 -25.99
C ILE A 5 -80.46 33.48 -25.01
N ILE A 6 -80.85 33.83 -23.79
CA ILE A 6 -79.98 34.13 -22.65
C ILE A 6 -79.61 32.81 -21.97
N VAL A 7 -78.31 32.51 -21.87
CA VAL A 7 -77.76 31.43 -21.03
C VAL A 7 -77.08 32.08 -19.83
N PRO A 8 -77.37 31.66 -18.57
CA PRO A 8 -76.73 32.23 -17.40
C PRO A 8 -75.36 31.59 -17.18
N THR A 9 -74.32 32.43 -17.13
CA THR A 9 -72.95 32.04 -16.79
C THR A 9 -72.78 32.04 -15.27
N LEU A 10 -72.40 30.91 -14.68
CA LEU A 10 -72.02 30.82 -13.27
C LEU A 10 -70.51 30.54 -13.13
N LEU A 11 -69.86 31.52 -12.49
CA LEU A 11 -68.59 31.61 -11.77
C LEU A 11 -67.58 30.45 -11.77
N VAL A 12 -66.30 30.82 -11.95
CA VAL A 12 -65.22 30.53 -10.97
C VAL A 12 -64.25 31.72 -10.91
N PRO A 13 -63.89 32.26 -9.73
CA PRO A 13 -62.88 33.31 -9.62
C PRO A 13 -61.45 32.75 -9.73
N LEU A 14 -60.58 33.42 -10.50
CA LEU A 14 -59.14 33.18 -10.51
C LEU A 14 -58.55 33.57 -9.15
N ALA A 15 -58.04 32.57 -8.41
CA ALA A 15 -57.15 32.83 -7.27
C ALA A 15 -55.72 33.00 -7.79
N VAL A 16 -55.22 34.24 -7.73
CA VAL A 16 -53.82 34.58 -7.96
C VAL A 16 -53.02 34.15 -6.72
N ALA A 17 -52.16 33.15 -6.85
CA ALA A 17 -51.23 32.77 -5.79
C ALA A 17 -50.13 33.85 -5.66
N ALA A 18 -50.09 34.51 -4.50
CA ALA A 18 -49.05 35.46 -4.14
C ALA A 18 -47.77 34.70 -3.74
N ILE A 19 -46.64 35.15 -4.30
CA ILE A 19 -45.28 34.68 -3.96
C ILE A 19 -44.89 35.26 -2.59
N PRO A 20 -44.55 34.45 -1.57
CA PRO A 20 -44.03 34.97 -0.32
C PRO A 20 -42.51 35.19 -0.40
N THR A 21 -42.07 36.36 0.06
CA THR A 21 -40.67 36.70 0.35
C THR A 21 -40.17 35.95 1.60
N PRO A 22 -38.88 35.57 1.67
CA PRO A 22 -38.34 34.95 2.89
C PRO A 22 -38.12 36.00 3.97
N ALA A 23 -38.94 35.92 5.03
CA ALA A 23 -38.75 36.65 6.28
C ALA A 23 -37.73 35.93 7.17
N SER A 24 -36.94 36.76 7.86
CA SER A 24 -36.00 36.44 8.94
C SER A 24 -36.57 35.44 9.95
N ALA A 25 -35.92 34.29 10.12
CA ALA A 25 -36.24 33.33 11.17
C ALA A 25 -35.38 33.60 12.42
N ALA A 26 -36.05 34.11 13.44
CA ALA A 26 -35.54 34.28 14.78
C ALA A 26 -35.21 32.94 15.45
N ARG A 27 -34.21 33.01 16.34
CA ARG A 27 -33.74 31.98 17.28
C ARG A 27 -34.90 31.32 18.02
N SER A 28 -34.95 29.99 18.00
CA SER A 28 -35.68 29.19 18.98
C SER A 28 -34.67 28.42 19.84
N GLN A 29 -34.74 28.65 21.14
CA GLN A 29 -33.91 28.06 22.19
C GLN A 29 -34.46 26.69 22.59
N CYS A 30 -33.56 25.71 22.76
CA CYS A 30 -33.83 24.48 23.53
C CYS A 30 -33.05 24.51 24.85
N PRO A 31 -33.53 23.82 25.90
CA PRO A 31 -33.29 24.17 27.30
C PRO A 31 -31.93 23.70 27.85
N SER A 32 -31.40 24.49 28.78
CA SER A 32 -30.16 24.27 29.53
C SER A 32 -30.34 23.39 30.76
N SER A 33 -29.53 22.33 30.89
CA SER A 33 -29.00 21.75 32.15
C SER A 33 -28.00 20.62 31.85
N PRO A 34 -27.06 20.31 32.76
CA PRO A 34 -26.03 21.16 33.31
C PRO A 34 -24.66 20.83 32.68
N ALA A 35 -23.70 21.73 32.85
CA ALA A 35 -22.35 21.63 32.34
C ALA A 35 -21.57 20.45 32.96
N ASP A 36 -21.38 19.38 32.18
CA ASP A 36 -20.20 18.54 32.31
C ASP A 36 -19.12 19.11 31.39
N SER A 37 -18.11 19.68 32.04
CA SER A 37 -16.91 20.23 31.44
C SER A 37 -16.20 19.20 30.55
N VAL A 38 -16.43 19.24 29.25
CA VAL A 38 -15.52 18.61 28.29
C VAL A 38 -14.27 19.49 28.24
N ALA A 39 -13.34 19.18 29.13
CA ALA A 39 -11.97 19.64 29.03
C ALA A 39 -11.45 19.32 27.61
N PRO A 40 -10.64 20.18 27.00
CA PRO A 40 -10.03 19.84 25.72
C PRO A 40 -9.27 18.54 25.92
N LEU A 41 -9.59 17.51 25.12
CA LEU A 41 -8.83 16.28 25.06
C LEU A 41 -7.48 16.61 24.40
N ARG A 42 -6.64 17.32 25.17
CA ARG A 42 -5.19 17.31 25.02
C ARG A 42 -4.80 15.90 25.44
N ALA A 43 -4.97 14.96 24.51
CA ALA A 43 -4.41 13.63 24.62
C ALA A 43 -2.96 13.83 25.02
N LYS A 44 -2.63 13.40 26.24
CA LYS A 44 -1.26 13.33 26.70
C LYS A 44 -0.53 12.54 25.65
N ILE A 45 0.33 13.24 24.91
CA ILE A 45 1.39 12.65 24.11
C ILE A 45 2.12 11.77 25.12
N GLY A 46 1.96 10.45 25.02
CA GLY A 46 2.81 9.55 25.76
C GLY A 46 4.22 9.82 25.27
N GLU A 47 5.07 10.34 26.16
CA GLU A 47 6.46 10.72 25.89
C GLU A 47 7.38 9.53 25.52
N ASP A 48 6.82 8.38 25.11
CA ASP A 48 7.56 7.15 24.80
C ASP A 48 7.33 6.59 23.38
N GLU A 49 6.38 7.10 22.58
CA GLU A 49 6.19 6.65 21.16
C GLU A 49 6.67 7.71 20.14
N GLY A 50 7.37 8.76 20.61
CA GLY A 50 7.87 9.87 19.78
C GLY A 50 9.27 9.66 19.19
N ALA A 51 9.91 8.52 19.43
CA ALA A 51 11.22 8.20 18.87
C ALA A 51 11.06 7.16 17.75
N SER A 52 11.28 7.60 16.50
CA SER A 52 11.57 6.74 15.33
C SER A 52 10.39 5.89 14.82
N ALA A 53 9.33 6.54 14.32
CA ALA A 53 8.30 5.87 13.48
C ALA A 53 8.86 5.37 12.13
N PHE A 54 9.99 5.94 11.70
CA PHE A 54 10.83 5.36 10.66
C PHE A 54 11.92 4.54 11.33
N SER A 55 12.02 3.26 11.02
CA SER A 55 13.26 2.54 11.33
C SER A 55 14.38 3.21 10.55
N ASP A 56 15.40 3.76 11.23
CA ASP A 56 16.68 4.10 10.59
C ASP A 56 17.03 2.94 9.64
N ALA A 57 17.52 3.22 8.43
CA ALA A 57 17.91 2.16 7.48
C ALA A 57 18.87 1.12 8.10
N ARG A 58 19.50 1.47 9.24
CA ARG A 58 20.32 0.60 10.11
C ARG A 58 19.56 -0.29 11.10
N ALA A 59 18.28 -0.04 11.38
CA ALA A 59 17.44 -0.77 12.32
C ALA A 59 16.45 -1.76 11.67
N LEU A 60 16.52 -1.93 10.34
CA LEU A 60 15.65 -2.85 9.61
C LEU A 60 15.93 -4.31 9.98
N ASP A 61 14.85 -5.07 10.20
CA ASP A 61 14.94 -6.52 10.37
C ASP A 61 15.18 -7.20 9.02
N TYR A 62 16.29 -7.94 8.92
CA TYR A 62 16.69 -8.74 7.75
C TYR A 62 16.34 -10.21 7.91
N SER A 63 15.88 -10.64 9.09
CA SER A 63 15.39 -12.00 9.28
C SER A 63 14.09 -12.19 8.51
N ASN A 64 13.81 -13.41 8.05
CA ASN A 64 12.53 -13.69 7.40
C ASN A 64 11.40 -13.20 8.30
N GLY A 65 10.46 -12.46 7.70
CA GLY A 65 9.34 -11.90 8.42
C GLY A 65 8.51 -12.98 9.11
N PRO A 66 7.80 -12.61 10.19
CA PRO A 66 6.98 -13.56 10.91
C PRO A 66 5.90 -14.11 9.99
N ARG A 67 6.01 -15.40 9.66
CA ARG A 67 5.05 -16.15 8.87
C ARG A 67 4.57 -17.35 9.67
N ASP A 68 3.30 -17.35 10.02
CA ASP A 68 2.61 -18.56 10.41
C ASP A 68 2.04 -19.20 9.14
N ALA A 69 2.63 -20.30 8.69
CA ALA A 69 2.18 -20.99 7.47
C ALA A 69 0.76 -21.56 7.60
N SER A 70 0.23 -21.68 8.81
CA SER A 70 -1.15 -22.10 9.08
C SER A 70 -2.14 -20.93 9.19
N ALA A 71 -1.65 -19.69 9.32
CA ALA A 71 -2.48 -18.50 9.35
C ALA A 71 -3.02 -18.13 7.95
N PRO A 72 -4.17 -17.44 7.88
CA PRO A 72 -4.62 -16.85 6.62
C PRO A 72 -3.61 -15.81 6.13
N GLY A 73 -3.58 -15.58 4.81
CA GLY A 73 -2.66 -14.60 4.20
C GLY A 73 -2.94 -13.16 4.63
N TRP A 74 -4.14 -12.86 5.11
CA TRP A 74 -4.53 -11.59 5.73
C TRP A 74 -5.87 -11.83 6.44
N LEU A 75 -6.24 -10.95 7.37
CA LEU A 75 -7.55 -10.96 8.03
C LEU A 75 -8.21 -9.60 7.85
N ASP A 76 -9.51 -9.58 7.59
CA ASP A 76 -10.27 -8.33 7.48
C ASP A 76 -10.21 -7.55 8.80
N PRO A 77 -9.61 -6.33 8.83
CA PRO A 77 -9.49 -5.51 10.04
C PRO A 77 -10.81 -5.29 10.78
N ARG A 78 -11.92 -5.24 10.04
CA ARG A 78 -13.27 -4.92 10.58
C ARG A 78 -13.79 -5.99 11.53
N ILE A 79 -13.31 -7.23 11.40
CA ILE A 79 -13.71 -8.34 12.27
C ILE A 79 -13.35 -8.06 13.74
N HIS A 80 -12.30 -7.27 13.98
CA HIS A 80 -11.80 -6.94 15.32
C HIS A 80 -11.81 -5.44 15.61
N GLY A 81 -12.66 -4.67 14.92
CA GLY A 81 -12.85 -3.24 15.19
C GLY A 81 -11.86 -2.30 14.51
N GLY A 82 -10.96 -2.83 13.66
CA GLY A 82 -10.12 -2.03 12.78
C GLY A 82 -10.84 -1.56 11.52
N SER A 83 -10.10 -0.95 10.60
CA SER A 83 -10.64 -0.44 9.33
C SER A 83 -9.67 -0.58 8.16
N MET A 84 -10.24 -0.66 6.94
CA MET A 84 -9.51 -0.50 5.68
C MET A 84 -9.27 0.98 5.32
N LEU A 85 -9.31 1.84 6.34
CA LEU A 85 -9.15 3.28 6.24
C LEU A 85 -8.13 3.70 7.30
N ASP A 86 -7.11 4.45 6.91
CA ASP A 86 -6.19 5.06 7.85
C ASP A 86 -6.79 6.33 8.48
N LEU A 87 -6.02 7.06 9.27
CA LEU A 87 -6.37 8.34 9.86
C LEU A 87 -5.32 9.37 9.46
N VAL A 88 -5.74 10.36 8.68
CA VAL A 88 -4.98 11.57 8.38
C VAL A 88 -5.15 12.55 9.54
N ALA A 89 -4.12 13.35 9.84
CA ALA A 89 -4.10 14.27 10.99
C ALA A 89 -5.29 15.25 11.07
N ASN A 90 -5.89 15.59 9.92
CA ASN A 90 -7.08 16.45 9.81
C ASN A 90 -8.41 15.73 10.12
N GLY A 91 -8.37 14.45 10.50
CA GLY A 91 -9.56 13.61 10.76
C GLY A 91 -10.14 12.92 9.53
N MET A 92 -9.55 13.12 8.34
CA MET A 92 -9.93 12.43 7.12
C MET A 92 -9.32 11.02 7.06
N ARG A 93 -9.72 10.25 6.05
CA ARG A 93 -9.36 8.84 5.88
C ARG A 93 -8.82 8.61 4.48
N GLU A 94 -7.72 7.88 4.33
CA GLU A 94 -7.29 7.37 3.03
C GLU A 94 -7.55 5.85 2.93
N PRO A 95 -7.84 5.34 1.71
CA PRO A 95 -8.11 3.93 1.51
C PRO A 95 -6.85 3.09 1.61
N ILE A 96 -6.88 2.10 2.50
CA ILE A 96 -5.93 0.98 2.49
C ILE A 96 -6.40 0.00 1.41
N ASN A 97 -5.93 0.19 0.19
CA ASN A 97 -6.48 -0.43 -1.03
C ASN A 97 -5.59 -1.52 -1.64
N VAL A 98 -4.44 -1.83 -1.02
CA VAL A 98 -3.58 -2.96 -1.38
C VAL A 98 -3.17 -3.73 -0.12
N ILE A 99 -3.11 -5.06 -0.24
CA ILE A 99 -2.59 -5.97 0.78
C ILE A 99 -1.49 -6.83 0.14
N ILE A 100 -0.29 -6.86 0.72
CA ILE A 100 0.69 -7.92 0.43
C ILE A 100 0.44 -9.05 1.43
N SER A 101 -0.06 -10.16 0.91
CA SER A 101 -0.44 -11.34 1.67
C SER A 101 0.74 -11.92 2.45
N GLY A 102 0.51 -12.31 3.71
CA GLY A 102 1.40 -13.11 4.55
C GLY A 102 1.73 -14.51 3.98
N ARG A 103 1.11 -14.90 2.85
CA ARG A 103 1.51 -16.09 2.08
C ARG A 103 2.69 -15.84 1.14
N SER A 104 3.10 -14.58 0.96
CA SER A 104 4.24 -14.19 0.13
C SER A 104 5.57 -14.76 0.62
N ASP A 105 6.63 -14.54 -0.17
CA ASP A 105 8.02 -14.80 0.21
C ASP A 105 8.30 -14.31 1.64
N PRO A 106 8.71 -15.18 2.57
CA PRO A 106 9.02 -14.79 3.95
C PRO A 106 10.01 -13.63 4.05
N TYR A 107 10.94 -13.49 3.09
CA TYR A 107 11.85 -12.35 3.08
C TYR A 107 11.10 -11.03 2.87
N ILE A 108 10.11 -10.97 1.97
CA ILE A 108 9.29 -9.76 1.73
C ILE A 108 8.45 -9.38 2.95
N LEU A 109 8.13 -10.35 3.80
CA LEU A 109 7.44 -10.10 5.07
C LEU A 109 8.35 -9.48 6.13
N SER A 110 9.65 -9.36 5.89
CA SER A 110 10.59 -8.59 6.73
C SER A 110 10.61 -7.13 6.31
N ASP A 111 11.08 -6.25 7.18
CA ASP A 111 11.15 -4.82 6.89
C ASP A 111 12.18 -4.54 5.77
N ALA A 112 13.35 -5.21 5.83
CA ALA A 112 14.38 -5.08 4.80
C ALA A 112 13.95 -5.68 3.46
N GLY A 113 13.28 -6.82 3.48
CA GLY A 113 12.82 -7.48 2.26
C GLY A 113 11.63 -6.80 1.62
N LEU A 114 10.72 -6.20 2.40
CA LEU A 114 9.69 -5.30 1.88
C LEU A 114 10.33 -4.15 1.10
N ARG A 115 11.30 -3.45 1.71
CA ARG A 115 12.04 -2.35 1.08
C ARG A 115 12.73 -2.81 -0.21
N ASP A 116 13.42 -3.95 -0.18
CA ASP A 116 14.13 -4.48 -1.34
C ASP A 116 13.19 -4.90 -2.47
N TYR A 117 12.03 -5.49 -2.15
CA TYR A 117 10.98 -5.80 -3.11
C TYR A 117 10.39 -4.55 -3.73
N ILE A 118 10.02 -3.56 -2.93
CA ILE A 118 9.43 -2.30 -3.41
C ILE A 118 10.41 -1.56 -4.35
N ARG A 119 11.71 -1.62 -4.07
CA ARG A 119 12.76 -1.16 -5.01
C ARG A 119 12.79 -1.94 -6.30
N SER A 120 12.50 -3.24 -6.27
CA SER A 120 12.45 -4.07 -7.48
C SER A 120 11.34 -3.62 -8.43
N ILE A 121 10.22 -3.10 -7.90
CA ILE A 121 9.03 -2.69 -8.66
C ILE A 121 8.90 -1.16 -8.88
N GLY A 122 10.01 -0.41 -8.73
CA GLY A 122 10.07 1.00 -9.13
C GLY A 122 9.64 2.00 -8.07
N PHE A 123 9.83 1.68 -6.79
CA PHE A 123 9.59 2.61 -5.68
C PHE A 123 10.81 2.69 -4.77
N SER A 124 10.90 3.73 -3.95
CA SER A 124 11.96 3.88 -2.95
C SER A 124 11.43 4.64 -1.74
N PHE A 125 12.21 4.65 -0.66
CA PHE A 125 11.96 5.47 0.51
C PHE A 125 12.00 6.96 0.14
N GLU A 126 11.45 7.82 0.99
CA GLU A 126 11.48 9.27 0.77
C GLU A 126 12.90 9.83 0.70
N CYS A 127 13.05 10.96 0.03
CA CYS A 127 14.34 11.64 -0.15
C CYS A 127 15.03 11.93 1.19
N LEU A 128 16.18 11.31 1.45
CA LEU A 128 17.01 11.59 2.63
C LEU A 128 16.27 11.52 3.99
N ASP A 129 15.20 10.72 4.10
CA ASP A 129 14.38 10.62 5.33
C ASP A 129 13.69 11.95 5.73
N LEU A 130 13.60 12.91 4.80
CA LEU A 130 12.92 14.18 5.01
C LEU A 130 11.42 14.00 4.72
N HIS A 131 10.70 13.57 5.75
CA HIS A 131 9.25 13.43 5.70
C HIS A 131 8.56 14.80 5.54
N VAL A 132 7.98 15.04 4.37
CA VAL A 132 7.13 16.21 4.10
C VAL A 132 5.69 15.73 4.10
N GLY A 133 5.13 15.55 5.29
CA GLY A 133 3.78 15.04 5.52
C GLY A 133 3.51 14.85 7.01
N ASP A 134 2.22 14.76 7.37
CA ASP A 134 1.84 14.33 8.71
C ASP A 134 1.78 12.79 8.73
N LEU A 135 2.37 12.19 9.77
CA LEU A 135 2.29 10.75 10.01
C LEU A 135 0.83 10.29 10.13
N GLN A 136 0.47 9.26 9.39
CA GLN A 136 -0.86 8.66 9.43
C GLN A 136 -0.90 7.46 10.38
N ARG A 137 -2.10 7.08 10.81
CA ARG A 137 -2.32 5.93 11.70
C ARG A 137 -3.38 4.99 11.16
N ALA A 138 -3.20 3.68 11.35
CA ALA A 138 -4.21 2.68 11.01
C ALA A 138 -4.44 1.71 12.17
N ASP A 139 -5.67 1.22 12.31
CA ASP A 139 -6.01 0.08 13.17
C ASP A 139 -6.35 -1.11 12.28
N LEU A 140 -5.46 -2.11 12.25
CA LEU A 140 -5.61 -3.30 11.39
C LEU A 140 -6.39 -4.44 12.06
N GLY A 141 -7.03 -4.19 13.20
CA GLY A 141 -7.79 -5.21 13.93
C GLY A 141 -6.90 -6.31 14.51
N ASP A 142 -5.61 -6.05 14.71
CA ASP A 142 -4.64 -7.03 15.21
C ASP A 142 -4.48 -7.00 16.75
N GLY A 143 -5.31 -6.20 17.42
CA GLY A 143 -5.29 -6.04 18.87
C GLY A 143 -4.26 -5.03 19.38
N ARG A 144 -3.61 -4.27 18.48
CA ARG A 144 -2.69 -3.17 18.85
C ARG A 144 -3.33 -1.79 18.78
N GLY A 145 -4.55 -1.68 18.24
CA GLY A 145 -5.23 -0.40 18.04
C GLY A 145 -4.57 0.43 16.94
N TRP A 146 -4.72 1.76 17.03
CA TRP A 146 -4.12 2.71 16.08
C TRP A 146 -2.59 2.70 16.17
N LYS A 147 -1.93 2.29 15.09
CA LYS A 147 -0.48 2.35 14.93
C LYS A 147 -0.09 3.35 13.85
N THR A 148 0.97 4.10 14.11
CA THR A 148 1.60 4.97 13.12
C THR A 148 2.10 4.14 11.94
N GLU A 149 2.08 4.73 10.74
CA GLU A 149 2.72 4.16 9.56
C GLU A 149 4.16 3.73 9.86
N MET A 150 4.57 2.61 9.27
CA MET A 150 5.93 2.07 9.43
C MET A 150 6.88 2.63 8.37
N PHE A 151 6.36 2.78 7.14
CA PHE A 151 7.13 3.22 5.98
C PHE A 151 6.25 4.03 5.05
N GLU A 152 6.87 5.01 4.38
CA GLU A 152 6.33 5.69 3.21
C GLU A 152 7.26 5.42 2.01
N TYR A 153 6.66 5.01 0.89
CA TYR A 153 7.37 4.73 -0.35
C TYR A 153 6.78 5.56 -1.49
N ARG A 154 7.66 5.98 -2.39
CA ARG A 154 7.40 6.92 -3.46
C ARG A 154 7.98 6.39 -4.77
N GLN A 155 7.28 6.57 -5.89
CA GLN A 155 7.68 6.04 -7.18
C GLN A 155 9.04 6.64 -7.58
N THR A 156 9.91 5.78 -8.08
CA THR A 156 11.21 6.16 -8.61
C THR A 156 11.34 5.64 -10.03
N ASN A 157 11.95 6.42 -10.90
CA ASN A 157 12.26 5.94 -12.24
C ASN A 157 13.49 5.02 -12.21
N MET A 158 13.59 4.11 -13.18
CA MET A 158 14.67 3.10 -13.26
C MET A 158 16.08 3.72 -13.35
N TRP A 159 16.17 4.96 -13.84
CA TRP A 159 17.43 5.72 -13.97
C TRP A 159 17.61 6.78 -12.87
N ASP A 160 16.70 6.86 -11.90
CA ASP A 160 16.80 7.83 -10.82
C ASP A 160 17.77 7.30 -9.75
N PRO A 161 18.82 8.05 -9.37
CA PRO A 161 19.65 7.72 -8.20
C PRO A 161 18.81 7.52 -6.93
N GLY A 162 17.60 8.06 -6.87
CA GLY A 162 16.64 7.94 -5.78
C GLY A 162 16.20 6.52 -5.44
N ARG A 163 16.44 5.53 -6.31
CA ARG A 163 16.33 4.12 -5.94
C ARG A 163 17.30 3.71 -4.82
N TRP A 164 18.41 4.44 -4.68
CA TRP A 164 19.46 4.22 -3.69
C TRP A 164 19.48 5.29 -2.59
N VAL A 165 19.12 6.55 -2.90
CA VAL A 165 19.19 7.69 -1.96
C VAL A 165 17.83 8.30 -1.57
N GLY A 166 16.73 7.76 -2.09
CA GLY A 166 15.35 8.21 -1.89
C GLY A 166 14.81 9.04 -3.06
N SER A 167 13.51 8.97 -3.34
CA SER A 167 12.88 9.57 -4.54
C SER A 167 12.67 11.10 -4.44
N CYS A 168 13.78 11.84 -4.43
CA CYS A 168 13.79 13.31 -4.40
C CYS A 168 13.08 13.96 -5.60
N THR A 169 13.04 13.27 -6.75
CA THR A 169 12.45 13.79 -7.99
C THR A 169 10.93 13.78 -7.96
N GLU A 170 10.30 12.77 -7.37
CA GLU A 170 8.84 12.65 -7.34
C GLU A 170 8.20 13.71 -6.43
N SER A 171 8.88 14.07 -5.34
CA SER A 171 8.47 15.18 -4.45
C SER A 171 8.31 16.50 -5.21
N LEU A 172 8.92 16.65 -6.40
CA LEU A 172 8.82 17.85 -7.24
C LEU A 172 7.75 17.75 -8.35
N PHE A 173 7.48 16.55 -8.86
CA PHE A 173 6.66 16.33 -10.07
C PHE A 173 5.39 15.49 -9.86
N GLY A 174 5.14 15.03 -8.62
CA GLY A 174 4.01 14.16 -8.30
C GLY A 174 4.20 12.75 -8.85
N GLY A 175 3.42 11.81 -8.31
CA GLY A 175 3.45 10.42 -8.74
C GLY A 175 2.81 9.48 -7.72
N ASN A 176 3.14 8.19 -7.83
CA ASN A 176 2.52 7.15 -7.03
C ASN A 176 3.27 6.99 -5.70
N HIS A 177 2.57 7.05 -4.59
CA HIS A 177 3.16 6.83 -3.27
C HIS A 177 2.23 5.95 -2.43
N PHE A 178 2.79 5.37 -1.37
CA PHE A 178 2.00 4.62 -0.42
C PHE A 178 2.63 4.54 0.96
N ARG A 179 1.76 4.42 1.95
CA ARG A 179 2.10 4.16 3.34
C ARG A 179 1.83 2.72 3.70
N VAL A 180 2.60 2.18 4.65
CA VAL A 180 2.54 0.76 5.00
C VAL A 180 2.34 0.53 6.49
N TRP A 181 1.47 -0.42 6.81
CA TRP A 181 1.28 -1.00 8.13
C TRP A 181 1.37 -2.53 8.07
N LYS A 182 1.68 -3.17 9.19
CA LYS A 182 1.78 -4.63 9.29
C LYS A 182 0.73 -5.21 10.22
N GLN A 183 -0.01 -6.20 9.75
CA GLN A 183 -0.97 -6.93 10.59
C GLN A 183 -0.23 -8.03 11.37
N TYR A 184 0.19 -7.70 12.58
CA TYR A 184 0.99 -8.61 13.40
C TYR A 184 0.85 -8.30 14.89
N GLY A 185 -0.29 -8.60 15.48
CA GLY A 185 -0.59 -8.31 16.88
C GLY A 185 -1.08 -9.52 17.68
N PRO A 186 -1.50 -9.30 18.94
CA PRO A 186 -2.00 -10.38 19.79
C PRO A 186 -3.26 -11.08 19.24
N ALA A 187 -4.12 -10.36 18.51
CA ALA A 187 -5.36 -10.92 17.97
C ALA A 187 -5.17 -11.64 16.62
N THR A 188 -4.23 -11.17 15.79
CA THR A 188 -3.90 -11.82 14.52
C THR A 188 -2.45 -11.59 14.11
N LYS A 189 -1.81 -12.61 13.54
CA LYS A 189 -0.38 -12.64 13.20
C LYS A 189 -0.14 -13.09 11.76
N THR A 190 -0.94 -12.57 10.83
CA THR A 190 -0.80 -12.93 9.40
C THR A 190 0.55 -12.49 8.83
N GLY A 191 1.14 -11.41 9.36
CA GLY A 191 2.38 -10.84 8.84
C GLY A 191 2.18 -10.05 7.55
N ALA A 192 0.93 -9.89 7.10
CA ALA A 192 0.58 -9.18 5.88
C ALA A 192 0.89 -7.68 5.98
N TRP A 193 1.26 -7.09 4.86
CA TRP A 193 1.41 -5.65 4.73
C TRP A 193 0.13 -5.04 4.17
N PHE A 194 -0.33 -3.95 4.78
CA PHE A 194 -1.50 -3.19 4.39
C PHE A 194 -1.03 -1.82 3.90
N LEU A 195 -1.40 -1.48 2.66
CA LEU A 195 -0.87 -0.32 1.95
C LEU A 195 -1.99 0.66 1.60
N ALA A 196 -1.82 1.92 1.97
CA ALA A 196 -2.63 3.02 1.46
C ALA A 196 -1.96 3.62 0.23
N VAL A 197 -2.40 3.22 -0.97
CA VAL A 197 -1.77 3.57 -2.24
C VAL A 197 -2.54 4.68 -2.93
N SER A 198 -1.82 5.70 -3.37
CA SER A 198 -2.41 6.84 -4.04
C SER A 198 -1.46 7.50 -5.04
N LYS A 199 -2.02 8.18 -6.04
CA LYS A 199 -1.28 9.02 -6.98
C LYS A 199 -1.57 10.50 -6.73
N GLU A 200 -0.52 11.23 -6.37
CA GLU A 200 -0.52 12.69 -6.15
C GLU A 200 -0.25 13.46 -7.45
N LYS A 201 -0.78 14.69 -7.53
CA LYS A 201 -0.36 15.69 -8.51
C LYS A 201 0.92 16.41 -8.07
N ASP A 202 1.63 17.02 -9.02
CA ASP A 202 2.86 17.76 -8.78
C ASP A 202 2.75 18.91 -7.74
N LEU A 203 3.89 19.43 -7.29
CA LEU A 203 3.98 20.54 -6.32
C LEU A 203 3.15 21.77 -6.72
N ARG A 204 2.98 22.02 -8.03
CA ARG A 204 2.21 23.18 -8.51
C ARG A 204 0.72 23.05 -8.17
N HIS A 205 0.26 21.84 -7.88
CA HIS A 205 -1.10 21.51 -7.46
C HIS A 205 -1.18 21.08 -5.98
N GLN A 206 -0.19 21.44 -5.16
CA GLN A 206 -0.20 21.25 -3.70
C GLN A 206 -0.43 19.79 -3.25
N HIS A 207 0.16 18.81 -3.93
CA HIS A 207 -0.01 17.38 -3.59
C HIS A 207 -1.47 16.91 -3.52
N THR A 208 -2.38 17.54 -4.27
CA THR A 208 -3.75 17.02 -4.34
C THR A 208 -3.78 15.67 -5.04
N ILE A 209 -4.51 14.72 -4.45
CA ILE A 209 -4.79 13.43 -5.09
C ILE A 209 -5.44 13.67 -6.45
N ASP A 210 -5.04 12.89 -7.46
CA ASP A 210 -5.66 12.98 -8.79
C ASP A 210 -7.16 12.67 -8.71
N LYS A 211 -7.96 13.09 -9.71
CA LYS A 211 -9.43 12.91 -9.70
C LYS A 211 -9.87 11.43 -9.56
N ASP A 212 -8.93 10.50 -9.78
CA ASP A 212 -9.06 9.06 -9.58
C ASP A 212 -7.78 8.47 -8.91
N GLY A 213 -7.07 9.27 -8.12
CA GLY A 213 -5.70 8.98 -7.69
C GLY A 213 -5.56 7.73 -6.84
N TYR A 214 -6.59 7.33 -6.08
CA TYR A 214 -6.57 6.09 -5.31
C TYR A 214 -6.64 4.85 -6.21
N ASN A 215 -7.55 4.83 -7.20
CA ASN A 215 -7.67 3.71 -8.12
C ASN A 215 -6.46 3.64 -9.05
N VAL A 216 -6.04 4.77 -9.62
CA VAL A 216 -4.87 4.84 -10.53
C VAL A 216 -3.59 4.45 -9.80
N GLY A 217 -3.37 4.94 -8.57
CA GLY A 217 -2.18 4.59 -7.79
C GLY A 217 -2.11 3.08 -7.50
N ARG A 218 -3.23 2.51 -7.02
CA ARG A 218 -3.37 1.06 -6.79
C ARG A 218 -3.08 0.26 -8.06
N ASP A 219 -3.73 0.59 -9.17
CA ASP A 219 -3.65 -0.19 -10.41
C ASP A 219 -2.24 -0.11 -11.03
N LEU A 220 -1.55 1.03 -10.91
CA LEU A 220 -0.14 1.17 -11.32
C LEU A 220 0.80 0.31 -10.45
N LEU A 221 0.59 0.29 -9.13
CA LEU A 221 1.38 -0.56 -8.23
C LEU A 221 1.17 -2.04 -8.56
N VAL A 222 -0.09 -2.45 -8.76
CA VAL A 222 -0.45 -3.84 -9.15
C VAL A 222 0.22 -4.21 -10.47
N ALA A 223 0.14 -3.36 -11.49
CA ALA A 223 0.78 -3.61 -12.79
C ALA A 223 2.31 -3.80 -12.67
N ASN A 224 2.98 -2.96 -11.87
CA ASN A 224 4.42 -3.10 -11.62
C ASN A 224 4.74 -4.39 -10.84
N ALA A 225 3.90 -4.74 -9.86
CA ALA A 225 4.05 -5.95 -9.06
C ALA A 225 3.90 -7.23 -9.90
N GLU A 226 2.94 -7.26 -10.83
CA GLU A 226 2.69 -8.38 -11.74
C GLU A 226 3.73 -8.50 -12.86
N ALA A 227 4.22 -7.36 -13.37
CA ALA A 227 5.36 -7.35 -14.28
C ALA A 227 6.60 -7.96 -13.62
N GLY A 228 6.74 -7.77 -12.31
CA GLY A 228 7.85 -8.23 -11.51
C GLY A 228 9.09 -7.38 -11.70
N GLY A 229 10.08 -7.60 -10.86
CA GLY A 229 11.27 -6.77 -10.83
C GLY A 229 12.42 -7.41 -10.09
N LYS A 230 13.63 -6.96 -10.45
CA LYS A 230 14.89 -7.45 -9.89
C LYS A 230 15.56 -6.41 -9.01
N TRP A 231 16.00 -6.84 -7.83
CA TRP A 231 16.88 -6.09 -6.96
C TRP A 231 18.01 -6.98 -6.48
N ARG A 232 19.24 -6.60 -6.84
CA ARG A 232 20.45 -7.40 -6.60
C ARG A 232 20.28 -8.83 -7.15
N GLU A 233 20.48 -9.86 -6.33
CA GLU A 233 20.34 -11.26 -6.68
C GLU A 233 18.88 -11.76 -6.72
N TYR A 234 17.94 -11.00 -6.17
CA TYR A 234 16.54 -11.42 -6.06
C TYR A 234 15.68 -10.85 -7.19
N GLU A 235 14.82 -11.70 -7.72
CA GLU A 235 13.77 -11.34 -8.66
C GLU A 235 12.44 -11.81 -8.08
N TRP A 236 11.44 -10.95 -8.12
CA TRP A 236 10.11 -11.23 -7.58
C TRP A 236 9.02 -10.94 -8.60
N ARG A 237 7.91 -11.64 -8.47
CA ARG A 237 6.68 -11.39 -9.22
C ARG A 237 5.47 -11.60 -8.33
N ALA A 238 4.45 -10.77 -8.50
CA ALA A 238 3.19 -10.91 -7.81
C ALA A 238 2.13 -11.60 -8.67
N THR A 239 1.19 -12.23 -7.98
CA THR A 239 -0.14 -12.54 -8.50
C THR A 239 -1.17 -11.74 -7.71
N THR A 240 -2.26 -11.33 -8.36
CA THR A 240 -3.27 -10.47 -7.76
C THR A 240 -4.61 -11.18 -7.65
N GLU A 241 -5.20 -11.12 -6.46
CA GLU A 241 -6.60 -11.40 -6.22
C GLU A 241 -7.33 -10.07 -5.94
N TRP A 242 -8.46 -9.83 -6.61
CA TRP A 242 -9.28 -8.65 -6.40
C TRP A 242 -10.40 -8.96 -5.43
N VAL A 243 -10.45 -8.25 -4.30
CA VAL A 243 -11.47 -8.43 -3.27
C VAL A 243 -12.37 -7.20 -3.23
N GLU A 244 -13.67 -7.41 -3.32
CA GLU A 244 -14.69 -6.37 -3.18
C GLU A 244 -15.31 -6.38 -1.79
N GLY A 245 -15.88 -5.25 -1.38
CA GLY A 245 -16.63 -5.15 -0.12
C GLY A 245 -15.78 -4.98 1.13
N LEU A 246 -14.45 -4.91 1.01
CA LEU A 246 -13.54 -4.42 2.07
C LEU A 246 -13.63 -2.91 2.24
N LEU A 247 -13.83 -2.19 1.14
CA LEU A 247 -14.06 -0.75 1.07
C LEU A 247 -15.41 -0.47 0.41
N PRO A 248 -16.21 0.47 0.94
CA PRO A 248 -17.44 0.89 0.28
C PRO A 248 -17.11 1.80 -0.89
N ALA A 249 -17.56 1.51 -2.12
CA ALA A 249 -17.36 2.39 -3.27
C ALA A 249 -17.89 3.82 -3.04
N GLY A 250 -17.27 4.82 -3.67
CA GLY A 250 -17.62 6.23 -3.50
C GLY A 250 -16.53 7.06 -2.81
N LYS A 251 -16.92 8.20 -2.26
CA LYS A 251 -16.02 9.21 -1.67
C LYS A 251 -16.41 9.66 -0.26
N HIS A 252 -17.41 9.02 0.34
CA HIS A 252 -17.92 9.40 1.65
C HIS A 252 -16.88 9.10 2.73
N GLY A 253 -16.44 10.13 3.46
CA GLY A 253 -15.39 10.01 4.47
C GLY A 253 -13.98 9.83 3.91
N ILE A 254 -13.80 9.88 2.58
CA ILE A 254 -12.50 9.74 1.91
C ILE A 254 -11.84 11.10 1.75
N ASN A 255 -10.54 11.16 2.04
CA ASN A 255 -9.72 12.35 1.91
C ASN A 255 -9.79 12.92 0.48
N HIS A 256 -9.69 14.24 0.35
CA HIS A 256 -9.84 14.99 -0.92
C HIS A 256 -11.16 14.80 -1.69
N HIS A 257 -12.17 14.11 -1.12
CA HIS A 257 -13.41 13.77 -1.82
C HIS A 257 -13.20 13.01 -3.14
N VAL A 258 -12.11 12.24 -3.23
CA VAL A 258 -11.80 11.40 -4.39
C VAL A 258 -12.59 10.10 -4.29
N THR A 259 -13.20 9.70 -5.40
CA THR A 259 -13.96 8.46 -5.50
C THR A 259 -13.01 7.28 -5.60
N GLN A 260 -13.33 6.18 -4.93
CA GLN A 260 -12.73 4.86 -5.20
C GLN A 260 -13.82 3.85 -5.58
N ASP A 261 -13.40 2.75 -6.20
CA ASP A 261 -14.28 1.76 -6.83
C ASP A 261 -14.69 0.58 -5.91
N GLY A 262 -14.24 0.56 -4.66
CA GLY A 262 -14.54 -0.47 -3.66
C GLY A 262 -13.66 -1.72 -3.75
N ARG A 263 -12.71 -1.77 -4.68
CA ARG A 263 -11.82 -2.92 -4.87
C ARG A 263 -10.53 -2.77 -4.06
N THR A 264 -10.10 -3.88 -3.46
CA THR A 264 -8.80 -4.02 -2.81
C THR A 264 -7.99 -5.07 -3.56
N ALA A 265 -6.74 -4.76 -3.89
CA ALA A 265 -5.83 -5.74 -4.49
C ALA A 265 -5.12 -6.53 -3.39
N VAL A 266 -5.18 -7.86 -3.45
CA VAL A 266 -4.39 -8.76 -2.59
C VAL A 266 -3.29 -9.38 -3.42
N LEU A 267 -2.06 -8.98 -3.16
CA LEU A 267 -0.86 -9.45 -3.83
C LEU A 267 -0.27 -10.65 -3.09
N THR A 268 0.00 -11.74 -3.80
CA THR A 268 0.88 -12.81 -3.33
C THR A 268 2.18 -12.75 -4.12
N VAL A 269 3.28 -12.42 -3.44
CA VAL A 269 4.58 -12.14 -4.06
C VAL A 269 5.53 -13.31 -3.84
N GLU A 270 6.13 -13.82 -4.91
CA GLU A 270 7.04 -14.96 -4.86
C GLU A 270 8.36 -14.64 -5.55
N ARG A 271 9.44 -15.31 -5.11
CA ARG A 271 10.71 -15.30 -5.83
C ARG A 271 10.56 -15.99 -7.17
N VAL A 272 11.03 -15.35 -8.23
CA VAL A 272 11.24 -16.01 -9.51
C VAL A 272 12.50 -16.85 -9.38
N VAL A 273 12.33 -18.16 -9.19
CA VAL A 273 13.46 -19.10 -9.24
C VAL A 273 13.81 -19.30 -10.72
N PRO A 274 15.05 -19.02 -11.16
CA PRO A 274 15.46 -19.37 -12.51
C PRO A 274 15.21 -20.87 -12.71
N GLN A 275 14.41 -21.23 -13.72
CA GLN A 275 14.27 -22.62 -14.12
C GLN A 275 15.68 -23.15 -14.39
N GLN A 276 16.16 -24.05 -13.54
CA GLN A 276 17.42 -24.72 -13.77
C GLN A 276 17.24 -25.46 -15.11
N PRO A 277 18.06 -25.17 -16.15
CA PRO A 277 17.92 -25.89 -17.41
C PRO A 277 17.97 -27.38 -17.08
N PRO A 278 17.11 -28.20 -17.72
CA PRO A 278 17.04 -29.62 -17.39
C PRO A 278 18.45 -30.17 -17.38
N HIS A 279 18.88 -30.67 -16.22
CA HIS A 279 20.15 -31.37 -16.13
C HIS A 279 20.14 -32.41 -17.25
N PRO A 280 21.14 -32.44 -18.15
CA PRO A 280 21.28 -33.59 -19.02
C PRO A 280 21.36 -34.79 -18.10
N GLY A 281 20.34 -35.64 -18.16
CA GLY A 281 20.29 -36.86 -17.37
C GLY A 281 21.59 -37.64 -17.58
N PRO A 282 22.00 -38.50 -16.62
CA PRO A 282 23.18 -39.32 -16.81
C PRO A 282 23.05 -40.03 -18.16
N ALA A 283 23.97 -39.73 -19.07
CA ALA A 283 23.99 -40.37 -20.37
C ALA A 283 24.02 -41.88 -20.11
N SER A 284 22.95 -42.57 -20.49
CA SER A 284 22.92 -44.03 -20.57
C SER A 284 23.78 -44.46 -21.76
N GLY A 285 25.07 -44.14 -21.70
CA GLY A 285 26.08 -44.49 -22.65
C GLY A 285 27.12 -45.30 -21.89
N SER A 286 27.03 -46.62 -22.02
CA SER A 286 28.13 -47.53 -21.74
C SER A 286 29.30 -47.15 -22.66
N THR A 287 30.12 -46.19 -22.25
CA THR A 287 31.48 -46.05 -22.76
C THR A 287 32.33 -47.08 -22.04
N ARG A 288 32.49 -48.26 -22.65
CA ARG A 288 33.64 -49.12 -22.35
C ARG A 288 34.89 -48.30 -22.63
N PHE A 289 35.57 -47.86 -21.58
CA PHE A 289 36.95 -47.47 -21.70
C PHE A 289 37.76 -48.69 -22.14
N PRO A 290 38.50 -48.65 -23.26
CA PRO A 290 39.49 -49.68 -23.53
C PRO A 290 40.53 -49.63 -22.40
N GLN A 291 40.66 -50.74 -21.67
CA GLN A 291 41.73 -50.96 -20.70
C GLN A 291 43.08 -50.79 -21.42
N GLY A 292 43.76 -49.67 -21.20
CA GLY A 292 45.05 -49.43 -21.84
C GLY A 292 45.72 -48.07 -21.64
N TRP A 293 45.15 -47.14 -20.87
CA TRP A 293 45.71 -45.78 -20.73
C TRP A 293 46.35 -45.45 -19.37
N LEU A 294 46.47 -46.42 -18.47
CA LEU A 294 47.13 -46.26 -17.15
C LEU A 294 48.62 -46.64 -17.12
N SER A 295 49.31 -46.63 -18.27
CA SER A 295 50.75 -46.91 -18.33
C SER A 295 51.62 -45.80 -18.94
N ALA A 296 51.05 -44.61 -19.22
CA ALA A 296 51.80 -43.48 -19.81
C ALA A 296 51.97 -42.24 -18.90
N LEU A 297 51.40 -42.21 -17.69
CA LEU A 297 51.52 -41.06 -16.76
C LEU A 297 52.34 -41.36 -15.49
N GLY A 298 53.11 -42.46 -15.49
CA GLY A 298 53.96 -42.87 -14.36
C GLY A 298 55.43 -42.44 -14.44
N ARG A 299 55.84 -41.60 -15.42
CA ARG A 299 57.26 -41.23 -15.60
C ARG A 299 57.57 -39.75 -15.87
N HIS A 300 56.64 -38.83 -15.61
CA HIS A 300 56.88 -37.38 -15.78
C HIS A 300 56.32 -36.54 -14.63
N ALA A 301 56.45 -37.01 -13.38
CA ALA A 301 56.09 -36.26 -12.18
C ALA A 301 57.12 -36.42 -11.06
N HIS A 302 58.41 -36.45 -11.42
CA HIS A 302 59.50 -36.50 -10.44
C HIS A 302 60.71 -35.64 -10.86
N GLU A 303 60.46 -34.48 -11.50
CA GLU A 303 61.54 -33.54 -11.86
C GLU A 303 61.18 -32.04 -11.78
N LEU A 304 60.06 -31.64 -11.17
CA LEU A 304 59.70 -30.21 -11.01
C LEU A 304 59.23 -29.87 -9.59
N LEU A 305 60.01 -30.29 -8.58
CA LEU A 305 59.83 -29.87 -7.18
C LEU A 305 61.03 -29.10 -6.60
N HIS A 306 61.89 -28.53 -7.45
CA HIS A 306 62.99 -27.66 -7.01
C HIS A 306 63.19 -26.49 -7.99
N ALA A 307 62.30 -25.51 -7.96
CA ALA A 307 62.62 -24.14 -8.35
C ALA A 307 61.57 -23.22 -7.74
N TYR A 308 62.02 -22.09 -7.19
CA TYR A 308 61.24 -21.05 -6.50
C TYR A 308 61.02 -21.25 -4.99
N ALA A 309 62.14 -21.47 -4.29
CA ALA A 309 62.41 -20.76 -3.04
C ALA A 309 63.47 -19.69 -3.34
N PHE A 310 63.05 -18.42 -3.37
CA PHE A 310 63.80 -17.22 -2.95
C PHE A 310 62.80 -16.08 -2.78
#